data_AF-A0A964LF41-F1
#
_entry.id   AF-A0A964LF41-F1
#
_cell.length_a   1.000
_cell.length_b   1.000
_cell.length_c   1.000
_cell.angle_alpha   90.00
_cell.angle_beta   90.00
_cell.angle_gamma   90.00
#
_symmetry.space_group_name_H-M   'P 1'
#
loop_
_entity.id
_entity.type
_entity.pdbx_description
1 polymer ?
#
loop_
_entity_poly.entity_id
_entity_poly.type
_entity_poly.pdbx_seq_one_letter_code
_entity_poly.pdbx_strand_id
1 'polypeptide(L)'
;MTSILLDAMAIRAEVDEFAQSEGGDRSAADCFPAWYLKHTFGVSTTIALQHSSDPAVKGKTKGDWGLDAFFLESQASGSVKLHLIQAKYYDALSAIAKGFKELEKCLPRIAAALDGVGYPEIENKVYVNLRATLQKLRKDDGARIVPDFEFTVIHLNEQDPMLVRANCRKEIDDLKEEFRTVFSDARCTVDLVGPSQVDITDRVDSVDDWFSLTLKATPLRG
;
A
#
# COMPACT_ATOMS: atom_id res chain seq x y z
N MET A 1 -17.00 11.99 -19.00
CA MET A 1 -17.11 11.64 -17.57
C MET A 1 -16.32 12.69 -16.80
N THR A 2 -16.95 13.35 -15.82
CA THR A 2 -16.32 14.43 -15.05
C THR A 2 -15.75 13.81 -13.79
N SER A 3 -14.42 13.76 -13.67
CA SER A 3 -13.75 13.32 -12.44
C SER A 3 -14.20 14.23 -11.28
N ILE A 4 -14.71 13.63 -10.20
CA ILE A 4 -15.07 14.33 -8.95
C ILE A 4 -13.90 14.10 -8.00
N LEU A 5 -13.04 15.10 -7.89
CA LEU A 5 -11.98 15.12 -6.90
C LEU A 5 -12.60 15.41 -5.53
N LEU A 6 -12.19 14.65 -4.51
CA LEU A 6 -12.64 14.89 -3.14
C LEU A 6 -11.77 15.90 -2.41
N ASP A 7 -12.39 16.64 -1.50
CA ASP A 7 -11.69 17.38 -0.45
C ASP A 7 -11.44 16.48 0.78
N ALA A 8 -10.68 16.96 1.76
CA ALA A 8 -10.33 16.15 2.92
C ALA A 8 -11.56 15.81 3.79
N MET A 9 -12.57 16.69 3.82
CA MET A 9 -13.80 16.44 4.60
C MET A 9 -14.65 15.34 3.97
N ALA A 10 -14.78 15.35 2.65
CA ALA A 10 -15.50 14.31 1.92
C ALA A 10 -14.82 12.95 2.09
N ILE A 11 -13.48 12.89 2.01
CA ILE A 11 -12.75 11.65 2.27
C ILE A 11 -13.00 11.16 3.70
N ARG A 12 -12.95 12.06 4.70
CA ARG A 12 -13.24 11.67 6.09
C ARG A 12 -14.64 11.08 6.24
N ALA A 13 -15.64 11.68 5.61
CA ALA A 13 -17.01 11.18 5.64
C ALA A 13 -17.13 9.78 5.00
N GLU A 14 -16.48 9.55 3.85
CA GLU A 14 -16.49 8.23 3.21
C GLU A 14 -15.74 7.18 4.03
N VAL A 15 -14.61 7.54 4.64
CA VAL A 15 -13.86 6.64 5.52
C VAL A 15 -14.63 6.33 6.80
N ASP A 16 -15.35 7.31 7.35
CA ASP A 16 -16.25 7.12 8.50
C ASP A 16 -17.40 6.16 8.14
N GLU A 17 -18.02 6.33 6.96
CA GLU A 17 -19.07 5.42 6.46
C GLU A 17 -18.54 4.00 6.26
N PHE A 18 -17.36 3.86 5.65
CA PHE A 18 -16.68 2.57 5.50
C PHE A 18 -16.37 1.94 6.86
N ALA A 19 -15.90 2.71 7.84
CA ALA A 19 -15.61 2.21 9.17
C ALA A 19 -16.87 1.70 9.89
N GLN A 20 -17.99 2.40 9.76
CA GLN A 20 -19.27 2.03 10.38
C GLN A 20 -19.92 0.80 9.73
N SER A 21 -19.84 0.69 8.40
CA SER A 21 -20.52 -0.38 7.65
C SER A 21 -19.69 -1.65 7.53
N GLU A 22 -18.38 -1.51 7.38
CA GLU A 22 -17.47 -2.59 6.96
C GLU A 22 -16.26 -2.77 7.90
N GLY A 23 -15.91 -1.75 8.70
CA GLY A 23 -14.70 -1.72 9.53
C GLY A 23 -14.77 -2.51 10.84
N GLY A 24 -15.96 -2.89 11.31
CA GLY A 24 -16.16 -3.53 12.62
C GLY A 24 -15.85 -2.56 13.77
N ASP A 25 -14.98 -2.96 14.71
CA ASP A 25 -14.60 -2.12 15.87
C ASP A 25 -13.45 -1.13 15.58
N ARG A 26 -13.05 -0.98 14.31
CA ARG A 26 -11.94 -0.11 13.89
C ARG A 26 -12.36 1.35 13.87
N SER A 27 -11.44 2.24 14.23
CA SER A 27 -11.63 3.68 14.00
C SER A 27 -11.52 4.00 12.51
N ALA A 28 -12.09 5.14 12.08
CA ALA A 28 -11.93 5.63 10.72
C ALA A 28 -10.45 5.78 10.30
N ALA A 29 -9.60 6.26 11.21
CA ALA A 29 -8.17 6.38 10.97
C ALA A 29 -7.51 5.00 10.70
N ASP A 30 -7.93 3.95 11.41
CA ASP A 30 -7.44 2.58 11.20
C ASP A 30 -8.00 1.95 9.91
N CYS A 31 -9.16 2.41 9.44
CA CYS A 31 -9.80 1.96 8.21
C CYS A 31 -9.28 2.69 6.96
N PHE A 32 -8.63 3.85 7.11
CA PHE A 32 -8.20 4.67 5.98
C PHE A 32 -7.35 3.93 4.92
N PRO A 33 -6.35 3.09 5.29
CA PRO A 33 -5.62 2.31 4.28
C PRO A 33 -6.50 1.30 3.54
N ALA A 34 -7.41 0.63 4.23
CA ALA A 34 -8.31 -0.36 3.62
C ALA A 34 -9.33 0.31 2.68
N TRP A 35 -9.91 1.43 3.13
CA TRP A 35 -10.75 2.27 2.28
C TRP A 35 -10.00 2.67 1.00
N TYR A 36 -8.77 3.17 1.13
CA TYR A 36 -7.96 3.55 -0.03
C TYR A 36 -7.70 2.38 -0.98
N LEU A 37 -7.40 1.18 -0.47
CA LEU A 37 -7.21 -0.01 -1.28
C LEU A 37 -8.47 -0.35 -2.10
N LYS A 38 -9.63 -0.41 -1.43
CA LYS A 38 -10.92 -0.71 -2.07
C LYS A 38 -11.24 0.30 -3.15
N HIS A 39 -11.07 1.59 -2.86
CA HIS A 39 -11.42 2.67 -3.79
C HIS A 39 -10.45 2.76 -4.97
N THR A 40 -9.15 2.66 -4.74
CA THR A 40 -8.13 2.88 -5.77
C THR A 40 -7.92 1.65 -6.65
N PHE A 41 -8.00 0.45 -6.08
CA PHE A 41 -7.69 -0.80 -6.78
C PHE A 41 -8.92 -1.69 -7.02
N GLY A 42 -10.12 -1.23 -6.65
CA GLY A 42 -11.37 -1.98 -6.88
C GLY A 42 -11.45 -3.31 -6.14
N VAL A 43 -10.61 -3.53 -5.11
CA VAL A 43 -10.59 -4.80 -4.37
C VAL A 43 -11.80 -4.91 -3.44
N SER A 44 -12.24 -6.14 -3.18
CA SER A 44 -13.30 -6.37 -2.19
C SER A 44 -12.86 -5.92 -0.80
N THR A 45 -13.83 -5.57 0.03
CA THR A 45 -13.63 -5.13 1.42
C THR A 45 -12.82 -6.13 2.24
N THR A 46 -13.11 -7.42 2.07
CA THR A 46 -12.37 -8.49 2.76
C THR A 46 -10.89 -8.46 2.39
N ILE A 47 -10.57 -8.29 1.10
CA ILE A 47 -9.17 -8.21 0.64
C ILE A 47 -8.51 -6.92 1.14
N ALA A 48 -9.19 -5.77 1.05
CA ALA A 48 -8.69 -4.51 1.57
C ALA A 48 -8.33 -4.59 3.06
N LEU A 49 -9.22 -5.12 3.90
CA LEU A 49 -9.00 -5.31 5.34
C LEU A 49 -7.95 -6.38 5.66
N GLN A 50 -7.82 -7.40 4.80
CA GLN A 50 -6.77 -8.40 4.92
C GLN A 50 -5.39 -7.80 4.61
N HIS A 51 -5.30 -6.93 3.61
CA HIS A 51 -4.06 -6.32 3.18
C HIS A 51 -3.68 -5.03 3.95
N SER A 52 -4.54 -4.58 4.87
CA SER A 52 -4.27 -3.44 5.75
C SER A 52 -3.84 -3.85 7.16
N SER A 53 -3.24 -2.91 7.88
CA SER A 53 -2.87 -3.06 9.29
C SER A 53 -4.11 -3.14 10.18
N ASP A 54 -3.96 -3.86 11.29
CA ASP A 54 -4.99 -3.91 12.32
C ASP A 54 -4.81 -2.74 13.30
N PRO A 55 -5.89 -2.32 13.99
CA PRO A 55 -5.80 -1.32 15.04
C PRO A 55 -4.90 -1.80 16.18
N ALA A 56 -4.39 -0.84 16.95
CA ALA A 56 -3.65 -1.15 18.17
C ALA A 56 -4.56 -1.92 19.16
N VAL A 57 -4.11 -3.08 19.65
CA VAL A 57 -4.85 -3.77 20.73
C VAL A 57 -4.76 -2.94 22.00
N LYS A 58 -5.90 -2.64 22.62
CA LYS A 58 -5.99 -1.83 23.85
C LYS A 58 -4.99 -2.32 24.91
N GLY A 59 -4.10 -1.43 25.37
CA GLY A 59 -3.06 -1.75 26.36
C GLY A 59 -1.77 -2.35 25.78
N LYS A 60 -1.66 -2.51 24.46
CA LYS A 60 -0.41 -2.85 23.76
C LYS A 60 0.01 -1.70 22.86
N THR A 61 1.30 -1.39 22.84
CA THR A 61 1.86 -0.46 21.86
C THR A 61 1.72 -1.08 20.47
N LYS A 62 1.08 -0.38 19.52
CA LYS A 62 1.16 -0.75 18.10
C LYS A 62 2.64 -0.68 17.74
N GLY A 63 3.22 -1.80 17.31
CA GLY A 63 4.60 -1.75 16.81
C GLY A 63 4.65 -0.78 15.63
N ASP A 64 5.65 0.11 15.62
CA ASP A 64 5.91 0.99 14.47
C ASP A 64 6.59 0.15 13.39
N TRP A 65 5.76 -0.48 12.59
CA TRP A 65 6.18 -1.44 11.57
C TRP A 65 6.44 -0.80 10.21
N GLY A 66 6.19 0.49 10.05
CA GLY A 66 6.53 1.24 8.84
C GLY A 66 5.55 1.11 7.67
N LEU A 67 4.63 0.15 7.70
CA LEU A 67 3.71 -0.15 6.60
C LEU A 67 2.27 -0.33 7.11
N ASP A 68 1.32 0.35 6.47
CA ASP A 68 -0.09 0.27 6.82
C ASP A 68 -0.90 -0.61 5.87
N ALA A 69 -0.50 -0.72 4.61
CA ALA A 69 -1.17 -1.58 3.65
C ALA A 69 -0.23 -1.99 2.52
N PHE A 70 -0.60 -3.04 1.78
CA PHE A 70 0.06 -3.41 0.53
C PHE A 70 -0.96 -3.83 -0.52
N PHE A 71 -0.56 -3.79 -1.80
CA PHE A 71 -1.32 -4.41 -2.88
C PHE A 71 -0.36 -4.96 -3.94
N LEU A 72 -0.73 -6.10 -4.53
CA LEU A 72 0.04 -6.73 -5.61
C LEU A 72 -0.80 -6.69 -6.87
N GLU A 73 -0.31 -5.95 -7.86
CA GLU A 73 -0.99 -5.71 -9.13
C GLU A 73 -0.27 -6.46 -10.25
N SER A 74 -0.98 -7.35 -10.93
CA SER A 74 -0.48 -7.99 -12.15
C SER A 74 -0.58 -7.00 -13.31
N GLN A 75 0.56 -6.69 -13.93
CA GLN A 75 0.63 -5.81 -15.10
C GLN A 75 0.33 -6.61 -16.38
N ALA A 76 -0.20 -5.93 -17.40
CA ALA A 76 -0.45 -6.54 -18.72
C ALA A 76 0.81 -7.12 -19.39
N SER A 77 2.00 -6.61 -19.02
CA SER A 77 3.31 -7.14 -19.43
C SER A 77 3.66 -8.49 -18.82
N GLY A 78 2.88 -8.97 -17.85
CA GLY A 78 3.23 -10.12 -17.01
C GLY A 78 4.18 -9.80 -15.86
N SER A 79 4.60 -8.53 -15.69
CA SER A 79 5.31 -8.11 -14.47
C SER A 79 4.33 -7.90 -13.31
N VAL A 80 4.85 -7.90 -12.09
CA VAL A 80 4.08 -7.62 -10.89
C VAL A 80 4.54 -6.30 -10.30
N LYS A 81 3.59 -5.44 -9.93
CA LYS A 81 3.86 -4.23 -9.17
C LYS A 81 3.44 -4.42 -7.72
N LEU A 82 4.34 -4.15 -6.78
CA LEU A 82 4.09 -4.17 -5.35
C LEU A 82 3.90 -2.73 -4.84
N HIS A 83 2.66 -2.42 -4.48
CA HIS A 83 2.26 -1.19 -3.84
C HIS A 83 2.47 -1.30 -2.33
N LEU A 84 3.20 -0.36 -1.75
CA LEU A 84 3.52 -0.27 -0.32
C LEU A 84 3.01 1.06 0.21
N ILE A 85 1.99 1.00 1.06
CA ILE A 85 1.18 2.16 1.43
C ILE A 85 1.36 2.47 2.91
N GLN A 86 1.61 3.74 3.18
CA GLN A 86 1.66 4.31 4.53
C GLN A 86 0.61 5.43 4.61
N ALA A 87 -0.27 5.35 5.60
CA ALA A 87 -1.42 6.24 5.68
C ALA A 87 -1.25 7.29 6.77
N LYS A 88 -1.65 8.51 6.46
CA LYS A 88 -1.65 9.64 7.39
C LYS A 88 -3.03 10.30 7.38
N TYR A 89 -3.90 9.84 8.28
CA TYR A 89 -5.25 10.40 8.48
C TYR A 89 -5.27 11.80 9.14
N TYR A 90 -4.11 12.47 9.15
CA TYR A 90 -3.87 13.78 9.73
C TYR A 90 -3.41 14.75 8.64
N ASP A 91 -3.54 16.04 8.93
CA ASP A 91 -3.21 17.15 8.04
C ASP A 91 -1.77 17.69 8.25
N ALA A 92 -1.07 17.30 9.31
CA ALA A 92 0.26 17.83 9.60
C ALA A 92 1.32 17.38 8.57
N LEU A 93 2.00 18.34 7.93
CA LEU A 93 3.11 18.08 6.99
C LEU A 93 4.23 17.21 7.58
N SER A 94 4.55 17.41 8.86
CA SER A 94 5.56 16.61 9.56
C SER A 94 5.16 15.14 9.70
N ALA A 95 3.85 14.86 9.83
CA ALA A 95 3.33 13.49 9.87
C ALA A 95 3.41 12.84 8.49
N ILE A 96 3.20 13.59 7.41
CA ILE A 96 3.34 13.13 6.02
C ILE A 96 4.80 12.76 5.73
N ALA A 97 5.74 13.66 6.04
CA ALA A 97 7.18 13.38 5.91
C ALA A 97 7.60 12.14 6.73
N LYS A 98 7.08 11.99 7.96
CA LYS A 98 7.29 10.80 8.78
C LYS A 98 6.80 9.52 8.11
N GLY A 99 5.76 9.57 7.29
CA GLY A 99 5.26 8.43 6.52
C GLY A 99 6.33 7.84 5.58
N PHE A 100 7.12 8.68 4.92
CA PHE A 100 8.22 8.18 4.07
C PHE A 100 9.35 7.55 4.89
N LYS A 101 9.70 8.12 6.05
CA LYS A 101 10.65 7.49 6.99
C LYS A 101 10.16 6.14 7.50
N GLU A 102 8.85 6.00 7.68
CA GLU A 102 8.24 4.75 8.09
C GLU A 102 8.32 3.70 6.97
N LEU A 103 8.08 4.09 5.71
CA LEU A 103 8.31 3.22 4.56
C LEU A 103 9.78 2.81 4.43
N GLU A 104 10.73 3.70 4.70
CA GLU A 104 12.16 3.34 4.68
C GLU A 104 12.46 2.20 5.67
N LYS A 105 11.92 2.27 6.90
CA LYS A 105 12.08 1.22 7.93
C LYS A 105 11.47 -0.13 7.53
N CYS A 106 10.58 -0.17 6.55
CA CYS A 106 9.96 -1.42 6.09
C CYS A 106 10.88 -2.23 5.17
N LEU A 107 11.85 -1.59 4.49
CA LEU A 107 12.62 -2.20 3.40
C LEU A 107 13.31 -3.53 3.78
N PRO A 108 13.99 -3.66 4.94
CA PRO A 108 14.60 -4.94 5.33
C PRO A 108 13.59 -6.08 5.52
N ARG A 109 12.37 -5.74 5.99
CA ARG A 109 11.29 -6.71 6.18
C ARG A 109 10.68 -7.14 4.86
N ILE A 110 10.52 -6.19 3.93
CA ILE A 110 10.07 -6.49 2.58
C ILE A 110 11.07 -7.40 1.86
N ALA A 111 12.37 -7.13 1.99
CA ALA A 111 13.42 -7.99 1.44
C ALA A 111 13.33 -9.41 2.01
N ALA A 112 13.21 -9.55 3.33
CA ALA A 112 13.03 -10.87 3.95
C ALA A 112 11.76 -11.59 3.46
N ALA A 113 10.62 -10.88 3.32
CA ALA A 113 9.40 -11.46 2.78
C ALA A 113 9.58 -11.94 1.30
N LEU A 114 10.32 -11.18 0.49
CA LEU A 114 10.67 -11.52 -0.89
C LEU A 114 11.69 -12.65 -1.00
N ASP A 115 12.49 -12.90 0.03
CA ASP A 115 13.34 -14.09 0.10
C ASP A 115 12.62 -15.28 0.73
N GLY A 116 11.41 -15.07 1.26
CA GLY A 116 10.61 -16.08 1.94
C GLY A 116 11.10 -16.40 3.35
N VAL A 117 11.98 -15.54 3.90
CA VAL A 117 12.51 -15.64 5.25
C VAL A 117 11.53 -14.96 6.21
N GLY A 118 11.18 -15.65 7.30
CA GLY A 118 10.40 -15.05 8.38
C GLY A 118 11.26 -14.11 9.24
N TYR A 119 10.65 -13.08 9.82
CA TYR A 119 11.30 -12.27 10.86
C TYR A 119 11.00 -12.89 12.25
N PRO A 120 11.98 -12.92 13.19
CA PRO A 120 11.84 -13.63 14.47
C PRO A 120 10.93 -12.94 15.53
N GLU A 121 10.26 -11.84 15.22
CA GLU A 121 9.46 -11.04 16.16
C GLU A 121 7.94 -11.15 15.91
N ILE A 122 7.13 -10.65 16.85
CA ILE A 122 5.67 -10.48 16.67
C ILE A 122 5.45 -9.63 15.41
N GLU A 123 4.99 -10.25 14.34
CA GLU A 123 4.97 -9.62 13.02
C GLU A 123 3.63 -8.91 12.78
N ASN A 124 3.68 -7.72 12.16
CA ASN A 124 2.48 -7.05 11.67
C ASN A 124 1.76 -7.96 10.66
N LYS A 125 0.44 -8.10 10.82
CA LYS A 125 -0.44 -8.83 9.88
C LYS A 125 -0.17 -8.49 8.42
N VAL A 126 0.14 -7.22 8.11
CA VAL A 126 0.47 -6.76 6.76
C VAL A 126 1.62 -7.57 6.16
N TYR A 127 2.72 -7.77 6.90
CA TYR A 127 3.87 -8.55 6.42
C TYR A 127 3.57 -10.05 6.34
N VAL A 128 2.81 -10.58 7.30
CA VAL A 128 2.36 -11.99 7.28
C VAL A 128 1.58 -12.26 6.00
N ASN A 129 0.62 -11.40 5.69
CA ASN A 129 -0.22 -11.53 4.50
C ASN A 129 0.56 -11.24 3.21
N LEU A 130 1.44 -10.25 3.19
CA LEU A 130 2.33 -10.00 2.06
C LEU A 130 3.16 -11.23 1.73
N ARG A 131 3.80 -11.84 2.74
CA ARG A 131 4.59 -13.06 2.56
C ARG A 131 3.73 -14.21 2.04
N ALA A 132 2.53 -14.41 2.60
CA ALA A 132 1.61 -15.44 2.13
C ALA A 132 1.22 -15.23 0.64
N THR A 133 0.92 -14.00 0.25
CA THR A 133 0.58 -13.66 -1.14
C THR A 133 1.78 -13.85 -2.08
N LEU A 134 2.97 -13.41 -1.70
CA LEU A 134 4.20 -13.61 -2.48
C LEU A 134 4.56 -15.11 -2.62
N GLN A 135 4.36 -15.91 -1.56
CA GLN A 135 4.59 -17.36 -1.61
C GLN A 135 3.62 -18.07 -2.53
N LYS A 136 2.34 -17.65 -2.56
CA LYS A 136 1.35 -18.19 -3.49
C LYS A 136 1.78 -17.92 -4.94
N LEU A 137 2.14 -16.67 -5.25
CA LEU A 137 2.61 -16.31 -6.60
C LEU A 137 3.84 -17.12 -7.03
N ARG A 138 4.82 -17.34 -6.14
CA ARG A 138 6.00 -18.17 -6.47
C ARG A 138 5.65 -19.62 -6.78
N LYS A 139 4.66 -20.19 -6.10
CA LYS A 139 4.20 -21.56 -6.36
C LYS A 139 3.52 -21.69 -7.72
N ASP A 140 2.81 -20.65 -8.12
CA ASP A 140 2.05 -20.64 -9.37
C ASP A 140 3.00 -20.43 -10.58
N ASP A 141 4.00 -19.54 -10.47
CA ASP A 141 4.89 -19.18 -11.59
C ASP A 141 6.27 -19.89 -11.59
N GLY A 142 6.68 -20.50 -10.46
CA GLY A 142 7.94 -21.24 -10.33
C GLY A 142 9.23 -20.42 -10.39
N ALA A 143 9.15 -19.10 -10.64
CA ALA A 143 10.29 -18.19 -10.75
C ALA A 143 10.41 -17.24 -9.55
N ARG A 144 11.62 -16.68 -9.36
CA ARG A 144 11.86 -15.59 -8.41
C ARG A 144 11.12 -14.34 -8.91
N ILE A 145 10.21 -13.82 -8.09
CA ILE A 145 9.46 -12.59 -8.39
C ILE A 145 10.34 -11.40 -8.02
N VAL A 146 10.62 -10.53 -8.99
CA VAL A 146 11.22 -9.21 -8.76
C VAL A 146 10.17 -8.18 -9.13
N PRO A 147 9.40 -7.66 -8.17
CA PRO A 147 8.34 -6.71 -8.48
C PRO A 147 8.92 -5.32 -8.80
N ASP A 148 8.16 -4.55 -9.57
CA ASP A 148 8.32 -3.10 -9.57
C ASP A 148 7.68 -2.54 -8.28
N PHE A 149 8.37 -1.66 -7.57
CA PHE A 149 7.88 -1.13 -6.30
C PHE A 149 7.22 0.24 -6.49
N GLU A 150 6.11 0.45 -5.80
CA GLU A 150 5.44 1.74 -5.70
C GLU A 150 5.22 2.06 -4.22
N PHE A 151 5.93 3.08 -3.73
CA PHE A 151 5.81 3.56 -2.36
C PHE A 151 4.86 4.74 -2.31
N THR A 152 3.77 4.62 -1.57
CA THR A 152 2.71 5.65 -1.56
C THR A 152 2.44 6.10 -0.13
N VAL A 153 2.55 7.41 0.10
CA VAL A 153 2.01 8.05 1.29
C VAL A 153 0.68 8.69 0.95
N ILE A 154 -0.40 8.21 1.57
CA ILE A 154 -1.74 8.80 1.44
C ILE A 154 -2.01 9.74 2.61
N HIS A 155 -2.58 10.93 2.36
CA HIS A 155 -2.80 11.94 3.39
C HIS A 155 -4.05 12.80 3.20
N LEU A 156 -4.40 13.56 4.24
CA LEU A 156 -5.56 14.47 4.25
C LEU A 156 -5.21 15.97 4.30
N ASN A 157 -3.94 16.33 4.12
CA ASN A 157 -3.54 17.73 3.96
C ASN A 157 -4.01 18.30 2.60
N GLU A 158 -4.67 19.46 2.62
CA GLU A 158 -5.27 20.15 1.46
C GLU A 158 -4.41 21.28 0.89
N GLN A 159 -3.20 21.48 1.41
CA GLN A 159 -2.27 22.44 0.83
C GLN A 159 -1.87 22.01 -0.59
N ASP A 160 -1.32 22.97 -1.34
CA ASP A 160 -0.80 22.73 -2.68
C ASP A 160 0.09 21.47 -2.73
N PRO A 161 -0.22 20.48 -3.61
CA PRO A 161 0.55 19.24 -3.71
C PRO A 161 2.05 19.47 -3.94
N MET A 162 2.44 20.55 -4.64
CA MET A 162 3.84 20.92 -4.82
C MET A 162 4.49 21.33 -3.50
N LEU A 163 3.77 22.04 -2.63
CA LEU A 163 4.26 22.45 -1.31
C LEU A 163 4.41 21.24 -0.39
N VAL A 164 3.42 20.34 -0.37
CA VAL A 164 3.49 19.11 0.43
C VAL A 164 4.67 18.25 -0.03
N ARG A 165 4.82 18.05 -1.35
CA ARG A 165 5.92 17.28 -1.94
C ARG A 165 7.28 17.92 -1.67
N ALA A 166 7.39 19.25 -1.75
CA ALA A 166 8.62 19.97 -1.40
C ALA A 166 9.03 19.75 0.06
N ASN A 167 8.07 19.74 0.99
CA ASN A 167 8.32 19.47 2.41
C ASN A 167 8.74 18.02 2.70
N CYS A 168 8.43 17.08 1.81
CA CYS A 168 8.80 15.67 1.96
C CYS A 168 10.02 15.27 1.13
N ARG A 169 10.63 16.22 0.40
CA ARG A 169 11.66 15.93 -0.61
C ARG A 169 12.83 15.15 -0.03
N LYS A 170 13.34 15.57 1.14
CA LYS A 170 14.47 14.91 1.79
C LYS A 170 14.14 13.45 2.08
N GLU A 171 12.99 13.19 2.72
CA GLU A 171 12.57 11.85 3.07
C GLU A 171 12.27 10.95 1.86
N ILE A 172 11.77 11.53 0.76
CA ILE A 172 11.59 10.81 -0.50
C ILE A 172 12.95 10.41 -1.10
N ASP A 173 13.92 11.32 -1.07
CA ASP A 173 15.26 11.07 -1.58
C ASP A 173 16.00 10.02 -0.71
N ASP A 174 15.89 10.12 0.62
CA ASP A 174 16.42 9.14 1.58
C ASP A 174 15.81 7.73 1.32
N LEU A 175 14.49 7.63 1.18
CA LEU A 175 13.80 6.37 0.87
C LEU A 175 14.30 5.74 -0.44
N LYS A 176 14.50 6.56 -1.48
CA LYS A 176 15.01 6.07 -2.77
C LYS A 176 16.46 5.63 -2.69
N GLU A 177 17.27 6.31 -1.89
CA GLU A 177 18.66 5.92 -1.66
C GLU A 177 18.71 4.57 -0.96
N GLU A 178 18.01 4.42 0.17
CA GLU A 178 17.95 3.17 0.91
C GLU A 178 17.29 2.04 0.10
N PHE A 179 16.30 2.34 -0.73
CA PHE A 179 15.74 1.34 -1.62
C PHE A 179 16.81 0.75 -2.56
N ARG A 180 17.71 1.58 -3.11
CA ARG A 180 18.76 1.11 -4.02
C ARG A 180 19.84 0.31 -3.30
N THR A 181 20.07 0.55 -2.00
CA THR A 181 21.01 -0.24 -1.20
C THR A 181 20.45 -1.64 -0.94
N VAL A 182 19.14 -1.76 -0.71
CA VAL A 182 18.46 -3.03 -0.41
C VAL A 182 18.09 -3.81 -1.68
N PHE A 183 17.66 -3.12 -2.75
CA PHE A 183 17.13 -3.72 -3.98
C PHE A 183 17.84 -3.17 -5.23
N SER A 184 19.09 -3.60 -5.46
CA SER A 184 19.95 -3.06 -6.53
C SER A 184 19.37 -3.19 -7.95
N ASP A 185 18.59 -4.25 -8.19
CA ASP A 185 18.11 -4.62 -9.53
C ASP A 185 16.63 -4.29 -9.75
N ALA A 186 15.95 -3.76 -8.73
CA ALA A 186 14.53 -3.45 -8.79
C ALA A 186 14.29 -1.96 -9.13
N ARG A 187 13.12 -1.68 -9.69
CA ARG A 187 12.68 -0.31 -9.94
C ARG A 187 11.75 0.13 -8.82
N CYS A 188 11.83 1.40 -8.44
CA CYS A 188 10.87 2.00 -7.53
C CYS A 188 10.33 3.33 -8.07
N THR A 189 9.07 3.57 -7.75
CA THR A 189 8.43 4.88 -7.83
C THR A 189 7.99 5.28 -6.42
N VAL A 190 7.92 6.59 -6.19
CA VAL A 190 7.46 7.15 -4.91
C VAL A 190 6.41 8.18 -5.22
N ASP A 191 5.22 7.95 -4.66
CA ASP A 191 4.08 8.80 -4.84
C ASP A 191 3.57 9.38 -3.51
N LEU A 192 2.86 10.49 -3.65
CA LEU A 192 2.26 11.25 -2.58
C LEU A 192 0.85 11.62 -3.02
N VAL A 193 -0.13 11.06 -2.33
CA VAL A 193 -1.53 11.16 -2.73
C VAL A 193 -2.29 11.93 -1.66
N GLY A 194 -2.65 13.16 -1.99
CA GLY A 194 -3.55 14.00 -1.21
C GLY A 194 -5.01 13.91 -1.69
N PRO A 195 -5.92 14.67 -1.05
CA PRO A 195 -7.36 14.59 -1.34
C PRO A 195 -7.72 14.80 -2.81
N SER A 196 -7.14 15.83 -3.43
CA SER A 196 -7.39 16.19 -4.83
C SER A 196 -6.82 15.20 -5.85
N GLN A 197 -6.15 14.14 -5.40
CA GLN A 197 -5.60 13.09 -6.25
C GLN A 197 -6.34 11.75 -6.10
N VAL A 198 -7.25 11.64 -5.12
CA VAL A 198 -8.09 10.46 -4.97
C VAL A 198 -9.28 10.59 -5.92
N ASP A 199 -9.28 9.82 -7.00
CA ASP A 199 -10.40 9.74 -7.93
C ASP A 199 -11.38 8.63 -7.48
N ILE A 200 -12.67 8.95 -7.41
CA ILE A 200 -13.75 8.02 -7.01
C ILE A 200 -14.67 7.69 -8.19
N THR A 201 -14.34 8.17 -9.40
CA THR A 201 -15.28 8.11 -10.51
C THR A 201 -15.50 6.74 -11.14
N ASP A 202 -14.71 5.74 -10.76
CA ASP A 202 -14.92 4.33 -11.16
C ASP A 202 -15.60 3.49 -10.05
N ARG A 203 -16.71 3.99 -9.48
CA ARG A 203 -17.69 3.14 -8.76
C ARG A 203 -18.47 2.27 -9.77
N VAL A 204 -17.77 1.48 -10.57
CA VAL A 204 -18.39 0.31 -11.20
C VAL A 204 -18.27 -0.78 -10.15
N ASP A 205 -19.39 -1.23 -9.60
CA ASP A 205 -19.48 -2.45 -8.80
C ASP A 205 -18.94 -3.62 -9.65
N SER A 206 -17.63 -3.78 -9.76
CA SER A 206 -17.03 -4.91 -10.45
C SER A 206 -17.17 -6.09 -9.50
N VAL A 207 -18.26 -6.80 -9.71
CA VAL A 207 -18.52 -8.15 -9.21
C VAL A 207 -17.25 -8.98 -9.35
N ASP A 208 -16.93 -9.71 -8.29
CA ASP A 208 -15.83 -10.67 -8.14
C ASP A 208 -15.35 -11.34 -9.44
N ASP A 209 -14.37 -10.74 -10.12
CA ASP A 209 -13.68 -11.37 -11.24
C ASP A 209 -12.18 -11.45 -10.93
N TRP A 210 -11.85 -12.34 -10.00
CA TRP A 210 -10.53 -12.97 -9.95
C TRP A 210 -10.33 -13.81 -11.20
N PHE A 211 -9.96 -13.19 -12.32
CA PHE A 211 -9.49 -13.95 -13.47
C PHE A 211 -8.11 -14.52 -13.15
N SER A 212 -8.06 -15.86 -13.07
CA SER A 212 -6.84 -16.64 -13.19
C SER A 212 -6.15 -16.29 -14.51
N LEU A 213 -5.13 -15.43 -14.46
CA LEU A 213 -4.21 -15.25 -15.58
C LEU A 213 -3.28 -16.45 -15.61
N THR A 214 -3.65 -17.46 -16.41
CA THR A 214 -2.71 -18.53 -16.79
C THR A 214 -1.64 -17.90 -17.68
N LEU A 215 -0.49 -17.55 -17.10
CA LEU A 215 0.68 -17.12 -17.86
C LEU A 215 1.16 -18.28 -18.75
N LYS A 216 1.09 -18.11 -20.06
CA LYS A 216 1.79 -18.99 -21.00
C LYS A 216 3.29 -18.71 -20.88
N ALA A 217 3.98 -19.50 -20.08
CA ALA A 217 5.43 -19.51 -20.01
C ALA A 217 6.00 -19.71 -21.42
N THR A 218 6.73 -18.71 -21.92
CA THR A 218 7.56 -18.88 -23.12
C THR A 218 8.90 -19.41 -22.64
N PRO A 219 9.31 -20.64 -22.99
CA PRO A 219 10.58 -21.17 -22.53
C PRO A 219 11.73 -20.38 -23.16
N LEU A 220 12.65 -19.90 -22.33
CA LEU A 220 13.92 -19.35 -22.77
C LEU A 220 14.71 -20.50 -23.42
N ARG A 221 15.00 -20.38 -24.72
CA ARG A 221 15.88 -21.30 -25.44
C ARG A 221 17.30 -21.15 -24.89
N GLY A 222 17.91 -22.27 -24.52
CA GLY A 222 19.32 -22.36 -24.14
C GLY A 222 20.28 -22.22 -25.31
#